data_AF-A0AAD8DXE2-F1
#
_entry.id   AF-A0AAD8DXE2-F1
#
_cell.length_a   1.000
_cell.length_b   1.000
_cell.length_c   1.000
_cell.angle_alpha   90.00
_cell.angle_beta   90.00
_cell.angle_gamma   90.00
#
_symmetry.space_group_name_H-M   'P 1'
#
loop_
_entity.id
_entity.type
_entity.pdbx_description
1 polymer ?
#
loop_
_entity_poly.entity_id
_entity_poly.type
_entity_poly.pdbx_seq_one_letter_code
_entity_poly.pdbx_strand_id
1 'polypeptide(L)'
;MSKDSDTEADLVEDVAELMDGLVKDLQDLYAFRDLFFENHPIEMATEKNKRVEEKKEVLIEKFESIDVDSQIPFAHRAKFLYMKGRCYNICPTYDARATQCLSKAVKLNPHLIDAWNELGECYWKNMNVKEAKASFEGALKHERNRISLRCLSIILRQESGDKKRSEAHPAILKSVELAREAVAQDIKDGVSWTVLGNAYLCQFFMVAQDPDTLKQAMKAYRQAALDPIAKGQPDLYYNKGIALKYSEFYDEALQNFKYASRLDPPWEPPKQEHTRLMTFVSSAHALVKTRGKLKGKRLATMVQSIDKKMLGIYGEGNLHAFADRREVALERTRIDALQEGPNEAKVILGKVVGSIHNDNAVPFTFALVDESMECVLVTVYNWADGRGTIIGDCVAIPEPLMRTHKHENEDVTYDFRSIRVNNPLLLLLNGKRVSRNQFACTRVTSTYEIH
;
A
#
# COMPACT_ATOMS: atom_id res chain seq x y z
N MET A 1 -56.22 -13.19 -44.41
CA MET A 1 -56.55 -11.97 -43.64
C MET A 1 -55.74 -12.05 -42.35
N SER A 2 -54.42 -11.84 -42.39
CA SER A 2 -53.79 -10.50 -42.35
C SER A 2 -54.41 -9.62 -41.28
N LYS A 3 -53.96 -9.81 -40.05
CA LYS A 3 -53.88 -8.76 -39.04
C LYS A 3 -52.47 -8.83 -38.48
N ASP A 4 -51.53 -8.35 -39.30
CA ASP A 4 -50.40 -7.62 -38.76
C ASP A 4 -51.02 -6.41 -38.03
N SER A 5 -51.20 -6.56 -36.72
CA SER A 5 -51.47 -5.41 -35.88
C SER A 5 -50.10 -4.82 -35.55
N ASP A 6 -49.76 -3.76 -36.28
CA ASP A 6 -48.72 -2.81 -35.95
C ASP A 6 -48.72 -2.56 -34.44
N THR A 7 -47.78 -3.22 -33.76
CA THR A 7 -47.20 -2.70 -32.53
C THR A 7 -45.99 -1.91 -33.00
N GLU A 8 -46.24 -0.77 -33.66
CA GLU A 8 -45.36 0.37 -33.47
C GLU A 8 -45.45 0.69 -31.98
N ALA A 9 -44.66 -0.05 -31.20
CA ALA A 9 -44.42 0.23 -29.80
C ALA A 9 -43.99 1.70 -29.71
N ASP A 10 -44.28 2.35 -28.58
CA ASP A 10 -43.84 3.70 -28.21
C ASP A 10 -42.29 3.79 -28.17
N LEU A 11 -41.63 3.50 -29.29
CA LEU A 11 -40.21 3.60 -29.48
C LEU A 11 -39.89 5.09 -29.51
N VAL A 12 -38.80 5.46 -28.83
CA VAL A 12 -38.33 6.84 -28.84
C VAL A 12 -38.02 7.24 -30.30
N GLU A 13 -38.58 8.36 -30.75
CA GLU A 13 -38.44 8.82 -32.15
C GLU A 13 -36.98 9.01 -32.59
N ASP A 14 -36.09 9.40 -31.66
CA ASP A 14 -34.64 9.47 -31.88
C ASP A 14 -33.86 8.75 -30.77
N VAL A 15 -33.80 7.41 -30.88
CA VAL A 15 -33.02 6.56 -29.96
C VAL A 15 -31.54 6.90 -29.99
N ALA A 16 -30.99 7.34 -31.12
CA ALA A 16 -29.57 7.62 -31.25
C ALA A 16 -29.21 8.88 -30.44
N GLU A 17 -29.95 9.97 -30.61
CA GLU A 17 -29.77 11.20 -29.85
C GLU A 17 -29.97 10.97 -28.34
N LEU A 18 -31.01 10.21 -27.97
CA LEU A 18 -31.25 9.82 -26.58
C LEU A 18 -30.04 9.09 -25.97
N MET A 19 -29.54 8.07 -26.68
CA MET A 19 -28.44 7.25 -26.20
C MET A 19 -27.15 8.07 -26.07
N ASP A 20 -26.86 8.95 -27.03
CA ASP A 20 -25.68 9.82 -26.97
C ASP A 20 -25.78 10.85 -25.84
N GLY A 21 -26.98 11.39 -25.60
CA GLY A 21 -27.25 12.24 -24.44
C GLY A 21 -26.98 11.52 -23.11
N LEU A 22 -27.47 10.28 -22.96
CA LEU A 22 -27.22 9.46 -21.76
C LEU A 22 -25.74 9.10 -21.58
N VAL A 23 -25.03 8.80 -22.67
CA VAL A 23 -23.58 8.56 -22.64
C VAL A 23 -22.86 9.79 -22.10
N LYS A 24 -23.18 10.98 -22.62
CA LYS A 24 -22.55 12.23 -22.21
C LYS A 24 -22.84 12.55 -20.74
N ASP A 25 -24.10 12.46 -20.32
CA ASP A 25 -24.47 12.72 -18.93
C ASP A 25 -23.75 11.78 -17.96
N LEU A 26 -23.60 10.50 -18.34
CA LEU A 26 -22.87 9.51 -17.55
C LEU A 26 -21.35 9.80 -17.52
N GLN A 27 -20.76 10.20 -18.64
CA GLN A 27 -19.36 10.62 -18.71
C GLN A 27 -19.10 11.84 -17.81
N ASP A 28 -19.98 12.84 -17.87
CA ASP A 28 -19.88 14.06 -17.04
C ASP A 28 -20.02 13.71 -15.55
N LEU A 29 -20.90 12.78 -15.20
CA LEU A 29 -21.08 12.29 -13.83
C LEU A 29 -19.81 11.58 -13.31
N TYR A 30 -19.19 10.70 -14.10
CA TYR A 30 -17.93 10.03 -13.73
C TYR A 30 -16.75 11.01 -13.68
N ALA A 31 -16.64 11.92 -14.65
CA ALA A 31 -15.63 12.97 -14.65
C ALA A 31 -15.74 13.85 -13.40
N PHE A 32 -16.97 14.19 -12.97
CA PHE A 32 -17.20 14.91 -11.73
C PHE A 32 -16.69 14.15 -10.49
N ARG A 33 -16.91 12.83 -10.42
CA ARG A 33 -16.41 11.98 -9.32
C ARG A 33 -14.88 11.86 -9.34
N ASP A 34 -14.32 11.53 -10.49
CA ASP A 34 -12.92 11.13 -10.65
C ASP A 34 -11.99 12.35 -10.57
N LEU A 35 -12.42 13.49 -11.12
CA LEU A 35 -11.68 14.76 -11.09
C LEU A 35 -12.18 15.71 -9.98
N PHE A 36 -12.86 15.17 -8.96
CA PHE A 36 -13.46 16.00 -7.91
C PHE A 36 -12.43 16.93 -7.26
N PHE A 37 -11.26 16.42 -6.88
CA PHE A 37 -10.20 17.18 -6.20
C PHE A 37 -9.31 18.00 -7.15
N GLU A 38 -9.48 17.85 -8.46
CA GLU A 38 -8.88 18.76 -9.44
C GLU A 38 -9.74 20.03 -9.56
N ASN A 39 -11.07 19.88 -9.43
CA ASN A 39 -12.04 20.95 -9.64
C ASN A 39 -12.59 21.57 -8.34
N HIS A 40 -12.29 20.97 -7.18
CA HIS A 40 -12.76 21.41 -5.87
C HIS A 40 -11.63 21.34 -4.84
N PRO A 41 -11.61 22.25 -3.85
CA PRO A 41 -10.64 22.19 -2.77
C PRO A 41 -10.81 20.93 -1.92
N ILE A 42 -9.70 20.40 -1.40
CA ILE A 42 -9.67 19.17 -0.61
C ILE A 42 -10.50 19.27 0.68
N GLU A 43 -10.75 20.48 1.18
CA GLU A 43 -11.63 20.75 2.32
C GLU A 43 -13.07 20.26 2.07
N MET A 44 -13.48 20.11 0.81
CA MET A 44 -14.80 19.57 0.43
C MET A 44 -14.84 18.03 0.37
N ALA A 45 -13.79 17.32 0.81
CA ALA A 45 -13.73 15.86 0.75
C ALA A 45 -14.93 15.16 1.44
N THR A 46 -15.42 15.70 2.56
CA THR A 46 -16.60 15.17 3.26
C THR A 46 -17.90 15.30 2.47
N GLU A 47 -17.97 16.24 1.53
CA GLU A 47 -19.14 16.48 0.69
C GLU A 47 -19.08 15.71 -0.64
N LYS A 48 -17.92 15.19 -1.03
CA LYS A 48 -17.71 14.53 -2.34
C LYS A 48 -18.77 13.48 -2.63
N ASN A 49 -18.91 12.49 -1.74
CA ASN A 49 -19.84 11.37 -1.94
C ASN A 49 -21.29 11.83 -1.98
N LYS A 50 -21.65 12.82 -1.14
CA LYS A 50 -23.00 13.40 -1.13
C LYS A 50 -23.33 14.08 -2.46
N ARG A 51 -22.41 14.90 -2.99
CA ARG A 51 -22.60 15.61 -4.27
C ARG A 51 -22.63 14.67 -5.47
N VAL A 52 -21.85 13.60 -5.43
CA VAL A 52 -21.91 12.53 -6.45
C VAL A 52 -23.27 11.84 -6.40
N GLU A 53 -23.79 11.51 -5.21
CA GLU A 53 -25.12 10.93 -5.04
C GLU A 53 -26.22 11.87 -5.56
N GLU A 54 -26.19 13.16 -5.22
CA GLU A 54 -27.16 14.15 -5.70
C GLU A 54 -27.21 14.23 -7.24
N LYS A 55 -26.05 14.21 -7.91
CA LYS A 55 -25.98 14.20 -9.39
C LYS A 55 -26.41 12.85 -9.97
N LYS A 56 -26.10 11.75 -9.30
CA LYS A 56 -26.50 10.39 -9.68
C LYS A 56 -28.03 10.27 -9.68
N GLU A 57 -28.72 10.76 -8.65
CA GLU A 57 -30.19 10.66 -8.54
C GLU A 57 -30.91 11.35 -9.72
N VAL A 58 -30.44 12.53 -10.15
CA VAL A 58 -30.99 13.22 -11.34
C VAL A 58 -30.86 12.35 -12.60
N LEU A 59 -29.72 11.68 -12.78
CA LEU A 59 -29.51 10.80 -13.94
C LEU A 59 -30.31 9.49 -13.82
N ILE A 60 -30.51 8.98 -12.61
CA ILE A 60 -31.37 7.82 -12.34
C ILE A 60 -32.82 8.11 -12.74
N GLU A 61 -33.36 9.26 -12.36
CA GLU A 61 -34.73 9.66 -12.75
C GLU A 61 -34.89 9.63 -14.28
N LYS A 62 -33.89 10.13 -15.01
CA LYS A 62 -33.87 10.07 -16.49
C LYS A 62 -33.85 8.63 -16.99
N PHE A 63 -33.01 7.75 -16.44
CA PHE A 63 -32.96 6.33 -16.80
C PHE A 63 -34.22 5.53 -16.40
N GLU A 64 -34.94 5.96 -15.37
CA GLU A 64 -36.16 5.30 -14.87
C GLU A 64 -37.42 5.76 -15.61
N SER A 65 -37.41 6.96 -16.20
CA SER A 65 -38.49 7.44 -17.07
C SER A 65 -38.62 6.67 -18.40
N ILE A 66 -37.58 5.91 -18.77
CA ILE A 66 -37.50 5.17 -20.03
C ILE A 66 -37.72 3.68 -19.74
N ASP A 67 -38.78 3.11 -20.29
CA ASP A 67 -39.00 1.67 -20.27
C ASP A 67 -38.15 0.98 -21.33
N VAL A 68 -37.16 0.22 -20.88
CA VAL A 68 -36.20 -0.49 -21.75
C VAL A 68 -36.86 -1.53 -22.65
N ASP A 69 -37.96 -2.16 -22.23
CA ASP A 69 -38.55 -3.27 -22.96
C ASP A 69 -39.57 -2.81 -24.02
N SER A 70 -40.16 -1.63 -23.84
CA SER A 70 -41.09 -1.04 -24.80
C SER A 70 -40.46 0.07 -25.66
N GLN A 71 -39.63 0.95 -25.08
CA GLN A 71 -39.17 2.17 -25.75
C GLN A 71 -37.78 2.05 -26.39
N ILE A 72 -36.95 1.08 -25.96
CA ILE A 72 -35.59 0.88 -26.48
C ILE A 72 -35.54 -0.31 -27.45
N PRO A 73 -35.08 -0.11 -28.71
CA PRO A 73 -34.87 -1.19 -29.67
C PRO A 73 -33.92 -2.25 -29.14
N PHE A 74 -34.20 -3.52 -29.44
CA PHE A 74 -33.44 -4.68 -28.93
C PHE A 74 -31.92 -4.52 -29.08
N ALA A 75 -31.45 -4.01 -30.22
CA ALA A 75 -30.03 -3.80 -30.51
C ALA A 75 -29.32 -2.83 -29.52
N HIS A 76 -30.06 -1.89 -28.92
CA HIS A 76 -29.53 -0.88 -27.99
C HIS A 76 -29.73 -1.25 -26.52
N ARG A 77 -30.58 -2.24 -26.20
CA ARG A 77 -30.93 -2.60 -24.81
C ARG A 77 -29.72 -2.97 -23.97
N ALA A 78 -28.76 -3.72 -24.53
CA ALA A 78 -27.55 -4.10 -23.80
C ALA A 78 -26.74 -2.86 -23.37
N LYS A 79 -26.53 -1.91 -24.29
CA LYS A 79 -25.81 -0.65 -24.01
C LYS A 79 -26.58 0.22 -23.02
N PHE A 80 -27.90 0.31 -23.17
CA PHE A 80 -28.76 1.08 -22.25
C PHE A 80 -28.69 0.52 -20.82
N LEU A 81 -28.87 -0.80 -20.66
CA LEU A 81 -28.78 -1.49 -19.37
C LEU A 81 -27.39 -1.37 -18.75
N TYR A 82 -26.33 -1.42 -19.56
CA TYR A 82 -24.98 -1.15 -19.11
C TYR A 82 -24.85 0.26 -18.52
N MET A 83 -25.28 1.30 -19.25
CA MET A 83 -25.18 2.68 -18.79
C MET A 83 -26.00 2.92 -17.52
N LYS A 84 -27.23 2.37 -17.46
CA LYS A 84 -28.09 2.43 -16.27
C LYS A 84 -27.44 1.73 -15.07
N GLY A 85 -26.91 0.53 -15.29
CA GLY A 85 -26.21 -0.23 -14.25
C GLY A 85 -24.96 0.48 -13.73
N ARG A 86 -24.18 1.07 -14.65
CA ARG A 86 -23.01 1.89 -14.35
C ARG A 86 -23.38 3.14 -13.54
N CYS A 87 -24.50 3.80 -13.88
CA CYS A 87 -25.01 4.92 -13.09
C CYS A 87 -25.33 4.51 -11.64
N TYR A 88 -26.02 3.38 -11.42
CA TYR A 88 -26.24 2.86 -10.08
C TYR A 88 -24.93 2.51 -9.35
N ASN A 89 -23.91 2.04 -10.07
CA ASN A 89 -22.63 1.61 -9.52
C ASN A 89 -21.66 2.75 -9.20
N ILE A 90 -21.97 4.02 -9.45
CA ILE A 90 -20.96 5.09 -9.32
C ILE A 90 -20.43 5.28 -7.89
N CYS A 91 -21.28 5.07 -6.88
CA CYS A 91 -20.94 5.27 -5.48
C CYS A 91 -20.19 4.07 -4.88
N PRO A 92 -19.42 4.27 -3.80
CA PRO A 92 -18.67 3.17 -3.16
C PRO A 92 -19.56 2.08 -2.57
N THR A 93 -20.79 2.42 -2.19
CA THR A 93 -21.76 1.48 -1.60
C THR A 93 -22.38 0.58 -2.65
N TYR A 94 -22.62 -0.68 -2.27
CA TYR A 94 -23.26 -1.65 -3.15
C TYR A 94 -24.73 -1.28 -3.43
N ASP A 95 -25.12 -1.30 -4.72
CA ASP A 95 -26.50 -1.18 -5.17
C ASP A 95 -26.91 -2.43 -5.99
N ALA A 96 -27.91 -3.17 -5.50
CA ALA A 96 -28.38 -4.38 -6.17
C ALA A 96 -29.00 -4.12 -7.56
N ARG A 97 -29.53 -2.91 -7.80
CA ARG A 97 -30.09 -2.51 -9.10
C ARG A 97 -29.00 -2.49 -10.18
N ALA A 98 -27.77 -2.11 -9.80
CA ALA A 98 -26.62 -2.14 -10.70
C ALA A 98 -26.34 -3.56 -11.21
N THR A 99 -26.21 -4.51 -10.28
CA THR A 99 -25.99 -5.94 -10.61
C THR A 99 -27.08 -6.49 -11.51
N GLN A 100 -28.35 -6.15 -11.26
CA GLN A 100 -29.48 -6.62 -12.06
C GLN A 100 -29.39 -6.10 -13.50
N CYS A 101 -29.11 -4.82 -13.69
CA CYS A 101 -28.96 -4.20 -15.02
C CYS A 101 -27.76 -4.78 -15.77
N LEU A 102 -26.60 -4.83 -15.11
CA LEU A 102 -25.33 -5.29 -15.71
C LEU A 102 -25.36 -6.78 -16.06
N SER A 103 -25.96 -7.62 -15.21
CA SER A 103 -26.16 -9.05 -15.49
C SER A 103 -27.03 -9.28 -16.72
N LYS A 104 -28.05 -8.44 -16.94
CA LYS A 104 -28.86 -8.49 -18.18
C LYS A 104 -28.06 -7.98 -19.38
N ALA A 105 -27.30 -6.89 -19.23
CA ALA A 105 -26.48 -6.32 -20.29
C ALA A 105 -25.48 -7.35 -20.87
N VAL A 106 -24.72 -8.05 -20.02
CA VAL A 106 -23.75 -9.07 -20.46
C VAL A 106 -24.42 -10.31 -21.07
N LYS A 107 -25.67 -10.62 -20.70
CA LYS A 107 -26.44 -11.72 -21.31
C LYS A 107 -26.94 -11.35 -22.71
N LEU A 108 -27.39 -10.11 -22.90
CA LEU A 108 -27.86 -9.61 -24.19
C LEU A 108 -26.70 -9.37 -25.16
N ASN A 109 -25.55 -8.90 -24.66
CA ASN A 109 -24.34 -8.74 -25.44
C ASN A 109 -23.10 -9.18 -24.63
N PRO A 110 -22.67 -10.45 -24.77
CA PRO A 110 -21.47 -10.95 -24.10
C PRO A 110 -20.16 -10.26 -24.50
N HIS A 111 -20.11 -9.59 -25.65
CA HIS A 111 -18.92 -8.88 -26.13
C HIS A 111 -18.79 -7.46 -25.55
N LEU A 112 -19.76 -7.00 -24.74
CA LEU A 112 -19.71 -5.69 -24.11
C LEU A 112 -18.78 -5.71 -22.88
N ILE A 113 -17.48 -5.53 -23.11
CA ILE A 113 -16.41 -5.63 -22.10
C ILE A 113 -16.64 -4.67 -20.92
N ASP A 114 -17.08 -3.45 -21.19
CA ASP A 114 -17.33 -2.46 -20.13
C ASP A 114 -18.43 -2.92 -19.17
N ALA A 115 -19.44 -3.66 -19.65
CA ALA A 115 -20.48 -4.22 -18.79
C ALA A 115 -19.97 -5.35 -17.90
N TRP A 116 -19.03 -6.16 -18.39
CA TRP A 116 -18.34 -7.17 -17.57
C TRP A 116 -17.47 -6.54 -16.50
N ASN A 117 -16.73 -5.47 -16.84
CA ASN A 117 -15.91 -4.74 -15.89
C ASN A 117 -16.77 -4.14 -14.76
N GLU A 118 -17.80 -3.37 -15.12
CA GLU A 118 -18.73 -2.77 -14.14
C GLU A 118 -19.44 -3.85 -13.31
N LEU A 119 -19.82 -4.98 -13.90
CA LEU A 119 -20.41 -6.10 -13.16
C LEU A 119 -19.43 -6.67 -12.13
N GLY A 120 -18.15 -6.79 -12.50
CA GLY A 120 -17.08 -7.20 -11.61
C GLY A 120 -16.92 -6.26 -10.41
N GLU A 121 -16.97 -4.95 -10.65
CA GLU A 121 -16.91 -3.92 -9.61
C GLU A 121 -18.15 -3.97 -8.68
N CYS A 122 -19.35 -4.19 -9.22
CA CYS A 122 -20.55 -4.42 -8.41
C CYS A 122 -20.40 -5.62 -7.47
N TYR A 123 -19.92 -6.75 -7.98
CA TYR A 123 -19.68 -7.93 -7.14
C TYR A 123 -18.60 -7.69 -6.10
N TRP A 124 -17.57 -6.90 -6.43
CA TRP A 124 -16.55 -6.50 -5.48
C TRP A 124 -17.13 -5.69 -4.31
N LYS A 125 -17.96 -4.68 -4.60
CA LYS A 125 -18.65 -3.88 -3.57
C LYS A 125 -19.61 -4.71 -2.73
N ASN A 126 -20.16 -5.78 -3.29
CA ASN A 126 -20.97 -6.78 -2.57
C ASN A 126 -20.12 -7.82 -1.81
N MET A 127 -18.81 -7.63 -1.69
CA MET A 127 -17.86 -8.56 -1.07
C MET A 127 -17.84 -9.96 -1.71
N ASN A 128 -18.40 -10.12 -2.92
CA ASN A 128 -18.43 -11.37 -3.66
C ASN A 128 -17.23 -11.45 -4.61
N VAL A 129 -16.04 -11.62 -4.02
CA VAL A 129 -14.76 -11.64 -4.74
C VAL A 129 -14.72 -12.72 -5.83
N LYS A 130 -15.40 -13.86 -5.62
CA LYS A 130 -15.43 -14.97 -6.58
C LYS A 130 -16.15 -14.57 -7.87
N GLU A 131 -17.34 -13.97 -7.77
CA GLU A 131 -18.07 -13.52 -8.95
C GLU A 131 -17.44 -12.28 -9.58
N ALA A 132 -16.82 -11.40 -8.77
CA ALA A 132 -16.04 -10.28 -9.29
C ALA A 132 -14.92 -10.78 -10.21
N LYS A 133 -14.14 -11.74 -9.74
CA LYS A 133 -13.06 -12.39 -10.51
C LYS A 133 -13.59 -13.05 -11.79
N ALA A 134 -14.69 -13.79 -11.69
CA ALA A 134 -15.31 -14.44 -12.84
C ALA A 134 -15.75 -13.43 -13.92
N SER A 135 -16.28 -12.27 -13.52
CA SER A 135 -16.66 -11.20 -14.44
C SER A 135 -15.46 -10.59 -15.17
N PHE A 136 -14.38 -10.26 -14.46
CA PHE A 136 -13.15 -9.74 -15.08
C PHE A 136 -12.47 -10.78 -15.99
N GLU A 137 -12.44 -12.04 -15.59
CA GLU A 137 -11.96 -13.13 -16.46
C GLU A 137 -12.87 -13.30 -17.68
N GLY A 138 -14.18 -13.11 -17.53
CA GLY A 138 -15.17 -13.08 -18.61
C GLY A 138 -14.85 -12.01 -19.65
N ALA A 139 -14.63 -10.77 -19.22
CA ALA A 139 -14.18 -9.68 -20.08
C ALA A 139 -12.91 -10.04 -20.86
N LEU A 140 -11.89 -10.59 -20.18
CA LEU A 140 -10.62 -10.96 -20.81
C LEU A 140 -10.73 -12.11 -21.82
N LYS A 141 -11.80 -12.93 -21.80
CA LYS A 141 -12.04 -13.93 -22.85
C LYS A 141 -12.38 -13.27 -24.18
N HIS A 142 -13.03 -12.11 -24.15
CA HIS A 142 -13.43 -11.36 -25.34
C HIS A 142 -12.31 -10.41 -25.78
N GLU A 143 -11.80 -9.59 -24.87
CA GLU A 143 -10.74 -8.63 -25.17
C GLU A 143 -9.85 -8.36 -23.96
N ARG A 144 -8.54 -8.27 -24.22
CA ARG A 144 -7.55 -7.88 -23.23
C ARG A 144 -7.65 -6.39 -22.95
N ASN A 145 -8.16 -6.02 -21.78
CA ASN A 145 -8.42 -4.63 -21.41
C ASN A 145 -7.83 -4.27 -20.03
N ARG A 146 -7.48 -3.00 -19.88
CA ARG A 146 -6.77 -2.43 -18.73
C ARG A 146 -7.50 -2.62 -17.40
N ILE A 147 -8.82 -2.42 -17.37
CA ILE A 147 -9.61 -2.45 -16.14
C ILE A 147 -9.66 -3.88 -15.58
N SER A 148 -9.96 -4.88 -16.42
CA SER A 148 -9.96 -6.28 -15.99
C SER A 148 -8.58 -6.72 -15.49
N LEU A 149 -7.49 -6.34 -16.19
CA LEU A 149 -6.11 -6.67 -15.79
C LEU A 149 -5.77 -6.09 -14.42
N ARG A 150 -6.10 -4.81 -14.17
CA ARG A 150 -5.94 -4.16 -12.86
C ARG A 150 -6.72 -4.88 -11.76
N CYS A 151 -7.99 -5.14 -11.99
CA CYS A 151 -8.86 -5.74 -10.98
C CYS A 151 -8.42 -7.15 -10.61
N LEU A 152 -8.03 -7.97 -11.60
CA LEU A 152 -7.46 -9.29 -11.33
C LEU A 152 -6.13 -9.22 -10.58
N SER A 153 -5.27 -8.25 -10.90
CA SER A 153 -4.05 -8.00 -10.14
C SER A 153 -4.37 -7.72 -8.66
N ILE A 154 -5.38 -6.89 -8.37
CA ILE A 154 -5.83 -6.58 -7.00
C ILE A 154 -6.37 -7.83 -6.30
N ILE A 155 -7.27 -8.57 -6.94
CA ILE A 155 -7.89 -9.79 -6.39
C ILE A 155 -6.83 -10.82 -6.01
N LEU A 156 -5.86 -11.07 -6.90
CA LEU A 156 -4.80 -12.05 -6.64
C LEU A 156 -3.96 -11.71 -5.41
N ARG A 157 -3.73 -10.42 -5.12
CA ARG A 157 -3.00 -10.00 -3.91
C ARG A 157 -3.84 -10.18 -2.66
N GLN A 158 -5.12 -9.82 -2.72
CA GLN A 158 -6.01 -9.97 -1.57
C GLN A 158 -6.22 -11.44 -1.21
N GLU A 159 -6.50 -12.31 -2.20
CA GLU A 159 -6.62 -13.77 -2.00
C GLU A 159 -5.33 -14.42 -1.46
N SER A 160 -4.20 -13.73 -1.58
CA SER A 160 -2.90 -14.21 -1.12
C SER A 160 -2.55 -13.72 0.29
N GLY A 161 -3.25 -12.72 0.83
CA GLY A 161 -2.92 -12.04 2.09
C GLY A 161 -2.73 -12.97 3.27
N ASP A 162 -3.57 -14.00 3.39
CA ASP A 162 -3.55 -14.97 4.49
C ASP A 162 -2.74 -16.24 4.19
N LYS A 163 -2.36 -16.45 2.92
CA LYS A 163 -1.63 -17.66 2.50
C LYS A 163 -0.20 -17.68 3.02
N LYS A 164 0.39 -18.86 3.12
CA LYS A 164 1.83 -19.00 3.35
C LYS A 164 2.59 -18.44 2.16
N ARG A 165 3.80 -17.91 2.39
CA ARG A 165 4.66 -17.33 1.34
C ARG A 165 4.82 -18.23 0.11
N SER A 166 5.09 -19.52 0.31
CA SER A 166 5.26 -20.48 -0.79
C SER A 166 4.00 -20.63 -1.66
N GLU A 167 2.82 -20.52 -1.06
CA GLU A 167 1.52 -20.64 -1.74
C GLU A 167 1.12 -19.32 -2.40
N ALA A 168 1.44 -18.19 -1.78
CA ALA A 168 1.19 -16.85 -2.33
C ALA A 168 2.12 -16.51 -3.51
N HIS A 169 3.32 -17.07 -3.54
CA HIS A 169 4.38 -16.69 -4.48
C HIS A 169 3.94 -16.64 -5.95
N PRO A 170 3.32 -17.68 -6.53
CA PRO A 170 2.90 -17.65 -7.94
C PRO A 170 1.82 -16.60 -8.21
N ALA A 171 0.87 -16.43 -7.28
CA ALA A 171 -0.24 -15.48 -7.42
C ALA A 171 0.26 -14.03 -7.36
N ILE A 172 1.24 -13.73 -6.51
CA ILE A 172 1.84 -12.39 -6.41
C ILE A 172 2.64 -12.04 -7.66
N LEU A 173 3.44 -12.98 -8.19
CA LEU A 173 4.13 -12.77 -9.47
C LEU A 173 3.13 -12.54 -10.61
N LYS A 174 2.05 -13.33 -10.65
CA LYS A 174 1.01 -13.13 -11.66
C LYS A 174 0.30 -11.77 -11.52
N SER A 175 0.06 -11.31 -10.29
CA SER A 175 -0.47 -9.97 -10.03
C SER A 175 0.44 -8.88 -10.62
N VAL A 176 1.77 -9.00 -10.46
CA VAL A 176 2.72 -8.04 -11.02
C VAL A 176 2.70 -8.06 -12.54
N GLU A 177 2.63 -9.23 -13.18
CA GLU A 177 2.49 -9.36 -14.63
C GLU A 177 1.24 -8.62 -15.14
N LEU A 178 0.07 -8.90 -14.54
CA LEU A 178 -1.20 -8.28 -14.95
C LEU A 178 -1.17 -6.76 -14.77
N ALA A 179 -0.58 -6.26 -13.68
CA ALA A 179 -0.45 -4.82 -13.45
C ALA A 179 0.51 -4.16 -14.46
N ARG A 180 1.62 -4.80 -14.81
CA ARG A 180 2.53 -4.32 -15.86
C ARG A 180 1.84 -4.27 -17.22
N GLU A 181 1.06 -5.31 -17.54
CA GLU A 181 0.29 -5.37 -18.77
C GLU A 181 -0.76 -4.24 -18.83
N ALA A 182 -1.48 -3.98 -17.73
CA ALA A 182 -2.42 -2.87 -17.64
C ALA A 182 -1.76 -1.50 -17.92
N VAL A 183 -0.58 -1.25 -17.32
CA VAL A 183 0.22 -0.05 -17.60
C VAL A 183 0.68 0.01 -19.05
N ALA A 184 1.02 -1.13 -19.66
CA ALA A 184 1.45 -1.16 -21.06
C ALA A 184 0.34 -0.79 -22.04
N GLN A 185 -0.93 -1.02 -21.68
CA GLN A 185 -2.08 -0.58 -22.49
C GLN A 185 -2.27 0.94 -22.46
N ASP A 186 -1.95 1.60 -21.33
CA ASP A 186 -1.98 3.05 -21.21
C ASP A 186 -1.00 3.54 -20.16
N ILE A 187 0.14 4.04 -20.63
CA ILE A 187 1.22 4.52 -19.75
C ILE A 187 0.86 5.81 -19.01
N LYS A 188 -0.25 6.47 -19.36
CA LYS A 188 -0.75 7.69 -18.69
C LYS A 188 -1.80 7.38 -17.63
N ASP A 189 -2.36 6.16 -17.56
CA ASP A 189 -3.32 5.77 -16.53
C ASP A 189 -2.62 5.64 -15.17
N GLY A 190 -2.78 6.66 -14.33
CA GLY A 190 -2.17 6.67 -13.00
C GLY A 190 -2.73 5.59 -12.09
N VAL A 191 -3.99 5.19 -12.29
CA VAL A 191 -4.60 4.12 -11.50
C VAL A 191 -3.92 2.78 -11.78
N SER A 192 -3.58 2.50 -13.05
CA SER A 192 -2.75 1.34 -13.42
C SER A 192 -1.37 1.39 -12.75
N TRP A 193 -0.74 2.57 -12.68
CA TRP A 193 0.52 2.76 -11.97
C TRP A 193 0.40 2.56 -10.45
N THR A 194 -0.70 3.00 -9.82
CA THR A 194 -1.00 2.72 -8.40
C THR A 194 -1.09 1.21 -8.16
N VAL A 195 -1.85 0.50 -8.98
CA VAL A 195 -2.00 -0.96 -8.89
C VAL A 195 -0.66 -1.67 -9.07
N LEU A 196 0.19 -1.20 -9.98
CA LEU A 196 1.54 -1.74 -10.18
C LEU A 196 2.45 -1.47 -8.97
N GLY A 197 2.39 -0.28 -8.38
CA GLY A 197 3.09 0.05 -7.15
C GLY A 197 2.71 -0.88 -6.00
N ASN A 198 1.41 -1.12 -5.83
CA ASN A 198 0.87 -2.04 -4.84
C ASN A 198 1.30 -3.50 -5.11
N ALA A 199 1.38 -3.89 -6.38
CA ALA A 199 1.86 -5.22 -6.76
C ALA A 199 3.33 -5.44 -6.40
N TYR A 200 4.20 -4.47 -6.68
CA TYR A 200 5.60 -4.54 -6.23
C TYR A 200 5.72 -4.50 -4.70
N LEU A 201 4.89 -3.71 -4.02
CA LEU A 201 4.90 -3.66 -2.56
C LEU A 201 4.56 -5.04 -1.96
N CYS A 202 3.52 -5.70 -2.47
CA CYS A 202 3.21 -7.07 -2.05
C CYS A 202 4.29 -8.07 -2.46
N GLN A 203 4.89 -7.95 -3.65
CA GLN A 203 6.03 -8.78 -4.05
C GLN A 203 7.18 -8.65 -3.05
N PHE A 204 7.52 -7.43 -2.63
CA PHE A 204 8.56 -7.18 -1.64
C PHE A 204 8.30 -7.90 -0.31
N PHE A 205 7.09 -7.82 0.22
CA PHE A 205 6.76 -8.43 1.53
C PHE A 205 6.47 -9.93 1.46
N MET A 206 5.87 -10.40 0.37
CA MET A 206 5.35 -11.75 0.26
C MET A 206 6.26 -12.69 -0.49
N VAL A 207 7.10 -12.22 -1.41
CA VAL A 207 8.02 -13.04 -2.20
C VAL A 207 9.43 -12.94 -1.62
N ALA A 208 10.07 -11.79 -1.80
CA ALA A 208 11.44 -11.54 -1.37
C ALA A 208 11.62 -10.05 -1.12
N GLN A 209 12.26 -9.70 0.01
CA GLN A 209 12.53 -8.32 0.39
C GLN A 209 13.74 -7.76 -0.38
N ASP A 210 13.67 -7.83 -1.71
CA ASP A 210 14.65 -7.27 -2.62
C ASP A 210 14.52 -5.73 -2.67
N PRO A 211 15.57 -4.96 -2.33
CA PRO A 211 15.54 -3.51 -2.38
C PRO A 211 15.14 -2.93 -3.75
N ASP A 212 15.47 -3.60 -4.85
CA ASP A 212 15.14 -3.09 -6.18
C ASP A 212 13.64 -3.18 -6.49
N THR A 213 12.97 -4.23 -6.01
CA THR A 213 11.50 -4.34 -6.05
C THR A 213 10.82 -3.18 -5.30
N LEU A 214 11.32 -2.79 -4.13
CA LEU A 214 10.78 -1.65 -3.38
C LEU A 214 11.04 -0.32 -4.11
N LYS A 215 12.20 -0.16 -4.75
CA LYS A 215 12.47 1.01 -5.62
C LYS A 215 11.50 1.07 -6.80
N GLN A 216 11.14 -0.08 -7.40
CA GLN A 216 10.14 -0.16 -8.46
C GLN A 216 8.76 0.28 -7.97
N ALA A 217 8.34 -0.16 -6.78
CA ALA A 217 7.10 0.31 -6.16
C ALA A 217 7.08 1.84 -6.02
N MET A 218 8.15 2.43 -5.50
CA MET A 218 8.25 3.89 -5.33
C MET A 218 8.25 4.65 -6.66
N LYS A 219 8.88 4.11 -7.71
CA LYS A 219 8.81 4.69 -9.07
C LYS A 219 7.38 4.66 -9.61
N ALA A 220 6.67 3.55 -9.44
CA ALA A 220 5.27 3.42 -9.88
C ALA A 220 4.36 4.43 -9.18
N TYR A 221 4.47 4.59 -7.85
CA TYR A 221 3.68 5.61 -7.14
C TYR A 221 4.00 7.05 -7.55
N ARG A 222 5.27 7.36 -7.87
CA ARG A 222 5.63 8.69 -8.40
C ARG A 222 4.99 8.95 -9.75
N GLN A 223 4.95 7.94 -10.63
CA GLN A 223 4.31 8.04 -11.93
C GLN A 223 2.79 8.16 -11.82
N ALA A 224 2.17 7.39 -10.90
CA ALA A 224 0.74 7.47 -10.61
C ALA A 224 0.30 8.89 -10.21
N ALA A 225 1.07 9.55 -9.35
CA ALA A 225 0.75 10.90 -8.85
C ALA A 225 0.78 12.01 -9.92
N LEU A 226 1.19 11.72 -11.16
CA LEU A 226 1.14 12.65 -12.29
C LEU A 226 -0.25 12.71 -12.95
N ASP A 227 -1.07 11.68 -12.76
CA ASP A 227 -2.44 11.62 -13.26
C ASP A 227 -3.41 12.27 -12.25
N PRO A 228 -4.22 13.27 -12.66
CA PRO A 228 -5.21 13.91 -11.79
C PRO A 228 -6.18 12.94 -11.11
N ILE A 229 -6.57 11.85 -11.79
CA ILE A 229 -7.50 10.86 -11.22
C ILE A 229 -6.84 10.14 -10.06
N ALA A 230 -5.67 9.52 -10.30
CA ALA A 230 -4.94 8.79 -9.26
C ALA A 230 -4.45 9.70 -8.12
N LYS A 231 -4.11 10.97 -8.40
CA LYS A 231 -3.78 11.98 -7.40
C LYS A 231 -4.94 12.28 -6.44
N GLY A 232 -6.18 12.07 -6.88
CA GLY A 232 -7.39 12.19 -6.06
C GLY A 232 -7.72 10.93 -5.25
N GLN A 233 -6.96 9.84 -5.37
CA GLN A 233 -7.23 8.57 -4.70
C GLN A 233 -6.44 8.45 -3.37
N PRO A 234 -7.11 8.23 -2.22
CA PRO A 234 -6.47 8.22 -0.90
C PRO A 234 -5.53 7.02 -0.70
N ASP A 235 -5.84 5.88 -1.30
CA ASP A 235 -5.12 4.60 -1.17
C ASP A 235 -3.72 4.66 -1.78
N LEU A 236 -3.51 5.44 -2.85
CA LEU A 236 -2.18 5.73 -3.42
C LEU A 236 -1.23 6.23 -2.34
N TYR A 237 -1.65 7.25 -1.59
CA TYR A 237 -0.83 7.89 -0.57
C TYR A 237 -0.69 7.02 0.67
N TYR A 238 -1.75 6.32 1.07
CA TYR A 238 -1.65 5.37 2.18
C TYR A 238 -0.61 4.28 1.90
N ASN A 239 -0.70 3.59 0.76
CA ASN A 239 0.22 2.51 0.41
C ASN A 239 1.66 3.01 0.20
N LYS A 240 1.83 4.19 -0.41
CA LYS A 240 3.12 4.88 -0.49
C LYS A 240 3.67 5.21 0.90
N GLY A 241 2.83 5.69 1.81
CA GLY A 241 3.17 5.95 3.21
C GLY A 241 3.64 4.71 3.97
N ILE A 242 3.02 3.55 3.74
CA ILE A 242 3.45 2.27 4.30
C ILE A 242 4.86 1.89 3.80
N ALA A 243 5.12 2.03 2.49
CA ALA A 243 6.43 1.77 1.91
C ALA A 243 7.53 2.70 2.48
N LEU A 244 7.21 3.99 2.62
CA LEU A 244 8.10 5.00 3.20
C LEU A 244 8.38 4.73 4.69
N LYS A 245 7.34 4.41 5.47
CA LYS A 245 7.45 4.02 6.89
C LYS A 245 8.35 2.81 7.05
N TYR A 246 8.16 1.77 6.24
CA TYR A 246 9.01 0.58 6.26
C TYR A 246 10.47 0.93 5.92
N SER A 247 10.67 1.87 4.99
CA SER A 247 11.98 2.34 4.56
C SER A 247 12.59 3.40 5.48
N GLU A 248 11.95 3.73 6.61
CA GLU A 248 12.35 4.75 7.59
C GLU A 248 12.48 6.17 7.02
N PHE A 249 11.64 6.53 6.05
CA PHE A 249 11.41 7.92 5.63
C PHE A 249 10.17 8.44 6.36
N TYR A 250 10.32 8.72 7.65
CA TYR A 250 9.20 8.94 8.56
C TYR A 250 8.45 10.25 8.30
N ASP A 251 9.14 11.31 7.94
CA ASP A 251 8.58 12.61 7.56
C ASP A 251 7.68 12.48 6.32
N GLU A 252 8.17 11.87 5.25
CA GLU A 252 7.39 11.63 4.04
C GLU A 252 6.21 10.70 4.34
N ALA A 253 6.40 9.65 5.15
CA ALA A 253 5.32 8.74 5.51
C ALA A 253 4.19 9.46 6.27
N LEU A 254 4.52 10.31 7.25
CA LEU A 254 3.55 11.12 7.97
C LEU A 254 2.76 12.04 7.03
N GLN A 255 3.44 12.72 6.11
CA GLN A 255 2.77 13.58 5.12
C GLN A 255 1.80 12.78 4.24
N ASN A 256 2.18 11.60 3.78
CA ASN A 256 1.34 10.75 2.94
C ASN A 256 0.10 10.24 3.71
N PHE A 257 0.25 9.81 4.97
CA PHE A 257 -0.91 9.41 5.79
C PHE A 257 -1.85 10.58 6.10
N LYS A 258 -1.30 11.77 6.40
CA LYS A 258 -2.08 12.99 6.61
C LYS A 258 -2.84 13.39 5.35
N TYR A 259 -2.20 13.29 4.18
CA TYR A 259 -2.85 13.60 2.90
C TYR A 259 -3.94 12.59 2.54
N ALA A 260 -3.69 11.28 2.70
CA ALA A 260 -4.71 10.23 2.53
C ALA A 260 -5.93 10.48 3.43
N SER A 261 -5.71 10.85 4.69
CA SER A 261 -6.78 11.18 5.64
C SER A 261 -7.60 12.41 5.24
N ARG A 262 -7.01 13.34 4.48
CA ARG A 262 -7.73 14.53 3.98
C ARG A 262 -8.54 14.23 2.72
N LEU A 263 -8.05 13.33 1.86
CA LEU A 263 -8.75 12.88 0.67
C LEU A 263 -10.00 12.05 1.00
N ASP A 264 -9.94 11.26 2.08
CA ASP A 264 -11.08 10.48 2.58
C ASP A 264 -11.18 10.57 4.11
N PRO A 265 -11.85 11.62 4.64
CA PRO A 265 -11.92 11.85 6.09
C PRO A 265 -12.61 10.74 6.89
N PRO A 266 -13.64 10.03 6.41
CA PRO A 266 -14.18 8.84 7.11
C PRO A 266 -13.23 7.65 7.19
N TRP A 267 -12.20 7.58 6.34
CA TRP A 267 -11.26 6.45 6.32
C TRP A 267 -10.26 6.53 7.47
N GLU A 268 -10.45 5.67 8.47
CA GLU A 268 -9.66 5.66 9.70
C GLU A 268 -8.21 5.12 9.59
N PRO A 269 -7.89 4.09 8.79
CA PRO A 269 -6.55 3.49 8.75
C PRO A 269 -5.39 4.48 8.53
N PRO A 270 -5.45 5.48 7.62
CA PRO A 270 -4.38 6.47 7.51
C PRO A 270 -4.21 7.32 8.76
N LYS A 271 -5.29 7.74 9.43
CA LYS A 271 -5.23 8.51 10.69
C LYS A 271 -4.59 7.69 11.81
N GLN A 272 -4.95 6.42 11.90
CA GLN A 272 -4.39 5.48 12.87
C GLN A 272 -2.89 5.28 12.63
N GLU A 273 -2.48 5.04 11.39
CA GLU A 273 -1.07 4.88 11.03
C GLU A 273 -0.26 6.16 11.25
N HIS A 274 -0.83 7.33 10.94
CA HIS A 274 -0.24 8.63 11.27
C HIS A 274 0.01 8.74 12.77
N THR A 275 -1.02 8.51 13.60
CA THR A 275 -0.92 8.61 15.07
C THR A 275 0.08 7.63 15.67
N ARG A 276 0.10 6.38 15.17
CA ARG A 276 1.07 5.37 15.59
C ARG A 276 2.49 5.79 15.25
N LEU A 277 2.71 6.28 14.03
CA LEU A 277 4.04 6.72 13.61
C LEU A 277 4.53 7.95 14.40
N MET A 278 3.65 8.91 14.66
CA MET A 278 3.92 10.07 15.54
C MET A 278 4.37 9.66 16.94
N THR A 279 3.63 8.71 17.53
CA THR A 279 3.96 8.14 18.85
C THR A 279 5.32 7.44 18.83
N PHE A 280 5.58 6.67 17.77
CA PHE A 280 6.83 5.96 17.59
C PHE A 280 8.03 6.91 17.49
N VAL A 281 8.00 7.91 16.61
CA VAL A 281 9.15 8.83 16.43
C VAL A 281 9.38 9.70 17.67
N SER A 282 8.32 10.09 18.36
CA SER A 282 8.42 10.82 19.64
C SER A 282 9.05 9.95 20.73
N SER A 283 8.65 8.67 20.81
CA SER A 283 9.22 7.70 21.74
C SER A 283 10.69 7.39 21.42
N ALA A 284 11.04 7.28 20.14
CA ALA A 284 12.41 7.11 19.67
C ALA A 284 13.30 8.30 20.05
N HIS A 285 12.85 9.52 19.75
CA HIS A 285 13.54 10.74 20.15
C HIS A 285 13.77 10.78 21.67
N ALA A 286 12.72 10.55 22.47
CA ALA A 286 12.82 10.57 23.92
C ALA A 286 13.75 9.46 24.45
N LEU A 287 13.67 8.25 23.91
CA LEU A 287 14.48 7.11 24.32
C LEU A 287 15.97 7.38 24.07
N VAL A 288 16.32 7.90 22.90
CA VAL A 288 17.69 8.26 22.52
C VAL A 288 18.20 9.41 23.38
N LYS A 289 17.45 10.52 23.43
CA LYS A 289 17.82 11.74 24.18
C LYS A 289 18.04 11.48 25.67
N THR A 290 17.20 10.63 26.28
CA THR A 290 17.29 10.31 27.71
C THR A 290 18.15 9.08 28.00
N ARG A 291 18.66 8.39 26.98
CA ARG A 291 19.43 7.14 27.10
C ARG A 291 18.69 6.10 27.96
N GLY A 292 17.40 5.90 27.66
CA GLY A 292 16.52 5.01 28.43
C GLY A 292 16.21 5.49 29.85
N LYS A 293 16.32 6.80 30.12
CA LYS A 293 16.15 7.42 31.45
C LYS A 293 17.08 6.84 32.52
N LEU A 294 18.22 6.29 32.11
CA LEU A 294 19.21 5.73 33.03
C LEU A 294 20.04 6.84 33.68
N LYS A 295 20.31 6.73 34.99
CA LYS A 295 21.19 7.64 35.71
C LYS A 295 22.63 7.54 35.17
N GLY A 296 23.33 8.67 35.08
CA GLY A 296 24.70 8.75 34.53
C GLY A 296 25.69 7.74 35.14
N LYS A 297 25.67 7.54 36.46
CA LYS A 297 26.53 6.53 37.12
C LYS A 297 26.24 5.11 36.64
N ARG A 298 24.96 4.73 36.52
CA ARG A 298 24.56 3.39 36.03
C ARG A 298 24.97 3.22 34.57
N LEU A 299 24.78 4.25 33.76
CA LEU A 299 25.18 4.24 32.35
C LEU A 299 26.70 4.05 32.19
N ALA A 300 27.51 4.80 32.95
CA ALA A 300 28.96 4.66 32.96
C ALA A 300 29.39 3.24 33.36
N THR A 301 28.80 2.66 34.42
CA THR A 301 29.06 1.28 34.82
C THR A 301 28.68 0.27 33.73
N MET A 302 27.54 0.47 33.06
CA MET A 302 27.13 -0.39 31.94
C MET A 302 28.18 -0.34 30.82
N VAL A 303 28.56 0.85 30.37
CA VAL A 303 29.54 1.04 29.30
C VAL A 303 30.91 0.47 29.66
N GLN A 304 31.39 0.66 30.89
CA GLN A 304 32.65 0.08 31.38
C GLN A 304 32.63 -1.46 31.40
N SER A 305 31.45 -2.07 31.54
CA SER A 305 31.28 -3.53 31.53
C SER A 305 31.15 -4.16 30.13
N ILE A 306 31.33 -3.37 29.06
CA ILE A 306 31.37 -3.90 27.69
C ILE A 306 32.66 -4.72 27.50
N ASP A 307 32.52 -6.04 27.50
CA ASP A 307 33.63 -6.96 27.22
C ASP A 307 33.81 -7.13 25.70
N LYS A 308 35.03 -6.86 25.20
CA LYS A 308 35.39 -7.04 23.78
C LYS A 308 35.17 -8.47 23.29
N LYS A 309 35.19 -9.48 24.17
CA LYS A 309 34.86 -10.87 23.83
C LYS A 309 33.44 -11.03 23.27
N MET A 310 32.53 -10.09 23.56
CA MET A 310 31.16 -10.08 23.03
C MET A 310 31.09 -9.77 21.53
N LEU A 311 32.19 -9.33 20.91
CA LEU A 311 32.32 -9.33 19.45
C LEU A 311 32.25 -10.73 18.85
N GLY A 312 32.56 -11.77 19.64
CA GLY A 312 32.48 -13.17 19.21
C GLY A 312 33.16 -13.38 17.86
N ILE A 313 32.38 -13.86 16.89
CA ILE A 313 32.87 -14.11 15.52
C ILE A 313 33.35 -12.85 14.80
N TYR A 314 32.87 -11.65 15.15
CA TYR A 314 33.25 -10.38 14.54
C TYR A 314 34.50 -9.76 15.19
N GLY A 315 35.18 -10.50 16.08
CA GLY A 315 36.46 -10.10 16.63
C GLY A 315 37.56 -10.07 15.57
N GLU A 316 38.66 -9.39 15.91
CA GLU A 316 39.83 -9.23 15.04
C GLU A 316 40.38 -10.59 14.55
N GLY A 317 40.87 -10.60 13.31
CA GLY A 317 41.49 -11.78 12.67
C GLY A 317 40.50 -12.75 12.02
N ASN A 318 39.19 -12.53 12.14
CA ASN A 318 38.19 -13.31 11.43
C ASN A 318 37.80 -12.66 10.10
N LEU A 319 37.54 -13.50 9.10
CA LEU A 319 37.09 -13.09 7.77
C LEU A 319 35.63 -13.51 7.57
N HIS A 320 34.85 -12.61 6.98
CA HIS A 320 33.42 -12.79 6.80
C HIS A 320 32.99 -12.61 5.35
N ALA A 321 31.80 -13.10 5.03
CA ALA A 321 31.16 -12.84 3.74
C ALA A 321 29.93 -11.95 3.98
N PHE A 322 29.86 -10.84 3.25
CA PHE A 322 28.75 -9.90 3.27
C PHE A 322 28.32 -9.60 1.84
N ALA A 323 27.07 -9.95 1.50
CA ALA A 323 26.56 -9.86 0.13
C ALA A 323 27.56 -10.47 -0.88
N ASP A 324 28.03 -9.69 -1.85
CA ASP A 324 28.96 -10.13 -2.89
C ASP A 324 30.44 -10.06 -2.46
N ARG A 325 30.73 -9.46 -1.30
CA ARG A 325 32.10 -9.33 -0.76
C ARG A 325 32.45 -10.55 0.08
N ARG A 326 33.53 -11.23 -0.31
CA ARG A 326 34.13 -12.32 0.45
C ARG A 326 35.35 -11.80 1.20
N GLU A 327 35.72 -12.48 2.29
CA GLU A 327 36.93 -12.19 3.06
C GLU A 327 37.00 -10.77 3.63
N VAL A 328 35.90 -10.30 4.21
CA VAL A 328 35.83 -8.99 4.87
C VAL A 328 36.31 -9.12 6.32
N ALA A 329 37.39 -8.41 6.65
CA ALA A 329 37.81 -8.18 8.03
C ALA A 329 37.02 -7.00 8.61
N LEU A 330 36.46 -7.16 9.81
CA LEU A 330 35.70 -6.10 10.47
C LEU A 330 36.58 -5.29 11.43
N GLU A 331 36.50 -3.98 11.33
CA GLU A 331 37.13 -3.05 12.25
C GLU A 331 36.12 -2.57 13.30
N ARG A 332 36.45 -2.76 14.58
CA ARG A 332 35.64 -2.23 15.68
C ARG A 332 35.65 -0.70 15.62
N THR A 333 34.46 -0.12 15.45
CA THR A 333 34.26 1.32 15.36
C THR A 333 33.32 1.80 16.46
N ARG A 334 33.51 3.04 16.91
CA ARG A 334 32.59 3.69 17.86
C ARG A 334 31.37 4.25 17.14
N ILE A 335 30.26 4.34 17.86
CA ILE A 335 28.99 4.85 17.33
C ILE A 335 29.14 6.30 16.83
N ASP A 336 29.89 7.15 17.55
CA ASP A 336 30.11 8.55 17.17
C ASP A 336 31.00 8.74 15.93
N ALA A 337 31.77 7.71 15.54
CA ALA A 337 32.61 7.71 14.35
C ALA A 337 31.88 7.20 13.08
N LEU A 338 30.66 6.65 13.22
CA LEU A 338 29.87 6.17 12.09
C LEU A 338 29.41 7.34 11.20
N GLN A 339 29.42 7.09 9.89
CA GLN A 339 28.94 8.02 8.86
C GLN A 339 27.50 7.71 8.46
N GLU A 340 26.79 8.70 7.92
CA GLU A 340 25.45 8.51 7.33
C GLU A 340 25.50 7.46 6.20
N GLY A 341 24.55 6.53 6.20
CA GLY A 341 24.50 5.43 5.23
C GLY A 341 25.27 4.17 5.67
N PRO A 342 25.67 3.31 4.73
CA PRO A 342 26.32 2.03 5.03
C PRO A 342 27.77 2.25 5.52
N ASN A 343 28.09 1.65 6.67
CA ASN A 343 29.46 1.65 7.21
C ASN A 343 30.10 0.27 6.97
N GLU A 344 30.56 0.06 5.74
CA GLU A 344 31.16 -1.20 5.30
C GLU A 344 32.41 -1.60 6.10
N ALA A 345 32.62 -2.90 6.27
CA ALA A 345 33.76 -3.45 7.01
C ALA A 345 33.92 -2.93 8.45
N LYS A 346 32.88 -2.31 9.03
CA LYS A 346 32.86 -1.86 10.43
C LYS A 346 31.97 -2.75 11.28
N VAL A 347 32.27 -2.84 12.57
CA VAL A 347 31.40 -3.46 13.57
C VAL A 347 31.31 -2.56 14.80
N ILE A 348 30.10 -2.37 15.32
CA ILE A 348 29.89 -1.72 16.62
C ILE A 348 29.59 -2.75 17.69
N LEU A 349 29.93 -2.42 18.94
CA LEU A 349 29.55 -3.18 20.13
C LEU A 349 29.07 -2.20 21.19
N GLY A 350 27.82 -2.36 21.62
CA GLY A 350 27.22 -1.52 22.64
C GLY A 350 26.36 -2.29 23.62
N LYS A 351 25.73 -1.58 24.56
CA LYS A 351 24.73 -2.12 25.49
C LYS A 351 23.35 -1.52 25.27
N VAL A 352 22.35 -2.36 25.45
CA VAL A 352 20.94 -1.94 25.39
C VAL A 352 20.58 -1.13 26.63
N VAL A 353 20.01 0.06 26.43
CA VAL A 353 19.59 0.96 27.52
C VAL A 353 18.08 1.12 27.66
N GLY A 354 17.31 0.67 26.66
CA GLY A 354 15.85 0.66 26.68
C GLY A 354 15.28 0.18 25.36
N SER A 355 13.98 -0.09 25.33
CA SER A 355 13.26 -0.54 24.14
C SER A 355 11.92 0.19 23.98
N ILE A 356 11.41 0.20 22.76
CA ILE A 356 10.09 0.70 22.41
C ILE A 356 9.20 -0.51 22.14
N HIS A 357 8.09 -0.60 22.85
CA HIS A 357 7.04 -1.55 22.52
C HIS A 357 6.24 -1.03 21.34
N ASN A 358 6.02 -1.87 20.33
CA ASN A 358 5.27 -1.53 19.13
C ASN A 358 4.18 -2.58 18.95
N ASP A 359 2.92 -2.14 18.86
CA ASP A 359 1.75 -3.01 18.74
C ASP A 359 1.84 -3.98 17.55
N ASN A 360 2.56 -3.58 16.50
CA ASN A 360 2.70 -4.37 15.27
C ASN A 360 3.98 -5.24 15.22
N ALA A 361 4.68 -5.45 16.35
CA ALA A 361 5.90 -6.26 16.53
C ALA A 361 7.11 -5.94 15.62
N VAL A 362 6.95 -5.15 14.57
CA VAL A 362 7.98 -4.85 13.57
C VAL A 362 8.07 -3.33 13.31
N PRO A 363 9.28 -2.74 13.34
CA PRO A 363 10.53 -3.35 13.81
C PRO A 363 10.58 -3.51 15.33
N PHE A 364 11.32 -4.51 15.82
CA PHE A 364 11.74 -4.51 17.23
C PHE A 364 12.75 -3.38 17.39
N THR A 365 12.50 -2.48 18.34
CA THR A 365 13.23 -1.21 18.43
C THR A 365 13.82 -1.02 19.82
N PHE A 366 15.12 -0.74 19.89
CA PHE A 366 15.84 -0.51 21.14
C PHE A 366 16.90 0.58 21.01
N ALA A 367 17.34 1.15 22.12
CA ALA A 367 18.44 2.10 22.16
C ALA A 367 19.72 1.41 22.61
N LEU A 368 20.82 1.74 21.93
CA LEU A 368 22.15 1.19 22.15
C LEU A 368 23.12 2.31 22.50
N VAL A 369 23.99 2.06 23.47
CA VAL A 369 25.10 2.96 23.85
C VAL A 369 26.43 2.23 23.80
N ASP A 370 27.51 2.94 23.49
CA ASP A 370 28.87 2.38 23.52
C ASP A 370 29.83 3.22 24.39
N GLU A 371 31.13 2.96 24.26
CA GLU A 371 32.20 3.66 24.97
C GLU A 371 32.31 5.16 24.67
N SER A 372 31.73 5.63 23.57
CA SER A 372 31.64 7.07 23.27
C SER A 372 30.55 7.78 24.08
N MET A 373 29.72 7.04 24.82
CA MET A 373 28.50 7.52 25.48
C MET A 373 27.43 8.06 24.50
N GLU A 374 27.64 7.89 23.20
CA GLU A 374 26.63 8.16 22.19
C GLU A 374 25.51 7.13 22.27
N CYS A 375 24.28 7.58 22.02
CA CYS A 375 23.09 6.76 22.07
C CYS A 375 22.41 6.78 20.70
N VAL A 376 22.12 5.61 20.16
CA VAL A 376 21.42 5.48 18.87
C VAL A 376 20.26 4.53 19.01
N LEU A 377 19.23 4.76 18.20
CA LEU A 377 18.15 3.81 18.03
C LEU A 377 18.64 2.65 17.15
N VAL A 378 18.15 1.44 17.38
CA VAL A 378 18.36 0.29 16.51
C VAL A 378 17.00 -0.27 16.16
N THR A 379 16.71 -0.34 14.87
CA THR A 379 15.48 -0.91 14.31
C THR A 379 15.81 -2.27 13.70
N VAL A 380 15.26 -3.33 14.26
CA VAL A 380 15.51 -4.70 13.78
C VAL A 380 14.26 -5.25 13.12
N TYR A 381 14.37 -5.49 11.82
CA TYR A 381 13.33 -6.11 11.00
C TYR A 381 13.49 -7.62 10.98
N ASN A 382 12.46 -8.31 10.53
CA ASN A 382 12.42 -9.75 10.39
C ASN A 382 12.72 -10.57 11.66
N TRP A 383 12.55 -9.97 12.85
CA TRP A 383 12.64 -10.67 14.12
C TRP A 383 11.26 -11.20 14.52
N ALA A 384 11.19 -12.48 14.90
CA ALA A 384 9.96 -13.13 15.31
C ALA A 384 9.32 -12.43 16.53
N ASP A 385 7.99 -12.41 16.55
CA ASP A 385 7.22 -11.85 17.65
C ASP A 385 7.58 -12.51 18.99
N GLY A 386 7.56 -11.72 20.06
CA GLY A 386 8.01 -12.11 21.40
C GLY A 386 9.53 -12.33 21.54
N ARG A 387 10.34 -12.01 20.52
CA ARG A 387 11.81 -12.03 20.58
C ARG A 387 12.38 -10.61 20.60
N GLY A 388 13.61 -10.49 21.07
CA GLY A 388 14.30 -9.21 21.16
C GLY A 388 15.43 -9.24 22.19
N THR A 389 15.90 -8.05 22.53
CA THR A 389 16.94 -7.83 23.55
C THR A 389 16.34 -7.25 24.83
N ILE A 390 17.05 -7.40 25.95
CA ILE A 390 16.70 -6.74 27.21
C ILE A 390 17.77 -5.71 27.62
N ILE A 391 17.39 -4.80 28.52
CA ILE A 391 18.31 -3.78 29.05
C ILE A 391 19.54 -4.47 29.68
N GLY A 392 20.73 -4.05 29.27
CA GLY A 392 22.00 -4.59 29.74
C GLY A 392 22.67 -5.59 28.81
N ASP A 393 21.94 -6.16 27.84
CA ASP A 393 22.52 -7.02 26.81
C ASP A 393 23.59 -6.28 26.02
N CYS A 394 24.70 -6.96 25.74
CA CYS A 394 25.71 -6.51 24.78
C CYS A 394 25.27 -6.92 23.38
N VAL A 395 25.26 -5.97 22.44
CA VAL A 395 24.87 -6.21 21.04
C VAL A 395 26.00 -5.83 20.12
N ALA A 396 26.45 -6.78 19.29
CA ALA A 396 27.36 -6.51 18.19
C ALA A 396 26.59 -6.41 16.87
N ILE A 397 26.82 -5.34 16.11
CA ILE A 397 26.16 -5.08 14.82
C ILE A 397 27.24 -4.87 13.75
N PRO A 398 27.41 -5.81 12.80
CA PRO A 398 28.30 -5.63 11.67
C PRO A 398 27.65 -4.75 10.60
N GLU A 399 28.48 -4.06 9.83
CA GLU A 399 28.12 -3.21 8.70
C GLU A 399 26.90 -2.31 8.98
N PRO A 400 26.94 -1.49 10.05
CA PRO A 400 25.78 -0.72 10.48
C PRO A 400 25.35 0.27 9.41
N LEU A 401 24.05 0.24 9.07
CA LEU A 401 23.39 1.22 8.22
C LEU A 401 22.86 2.35 9.08
N MET A 402 23.62 3.44 9.17
CA MET A 402 23.27 4.62 9.98
C MET A 402 22.32 5.53 9.20
N ARG A 403 21.34 6.11 9.91
CA ARG A 403 20.50 7.17 9.38
C ARG A 403 20.24 8.27 10.40
N THR A 404 20.22 9.50 9.93
CA THR A 404 19.82 10.67 10.73
C THR A 404 18.36 11.02 10.45
N HIS A 405 17.55 11.09 11.51
CA HIS A 405 16.13 11.44 11.45
C HIS A 405 15.93 12.78 12.11
N LYS A 406 15.59 13.80 11.33
CA LYS A 406 15.34 15.14 11.83
C LYS A 406 14.11 15.74 11.17
N HIS A 407 13.16 16.17 11.98
CA HIS A 407 11.95 16.84 11.53
C HIS A 407 11.45 17.79 12.62
N GLU A 408 10.94 18.94 12.20
CA GLU A 408 10.40 19.96 13.09
C GLU A 408 9.18 20.61 12.41
N ASN A 409 8.01 20.42 12.99
CA ASN A 409 6.80 21.17 12.68
C ASN A 409 5.89 21.26 13.92
N GLU A 410 4.74 21.92 13.78
CA GLU A 410 3.75 22.07 14.87
C GLU A 410 3.22 20.72 15.39
N ASP A 411 3.17 19.70 14.53
CA ASP A 411 2.62 18.38 14.87
C ASP A 411 3.63 17.53 15.66
N VAL A 412 4.91 17.50 15.25
CA VAL A 412 5.98 16.68 15.86
C VAL A 412 7.36 17.28 15.65
N THR A 413 8.19 17.16 16.67
CA THR A 413 9.63 17.43 16.60
C THR A 413 10.41 16.20 17.03
N TYR A 414 11.32 15.74 16.19
CA TYR A 414 12.24 14.67 16.52
C TYR A 414 13.61 14.89 15.88
N ASP A 415 14.64 14.53 16.64
CA ASP A 415 16.04 14.50 16.21
C ASP A 415 16.71 13.30 16.87
N PHE A 416 17.05 12.28 16.08
CA PHE A 416 17.78 11.10 16.54
C PHE A 416 18.48 10.39 15.38
N ARG A 417 19.49 9.59 15.72
CA ARG A 417 20.15 8.66 14.78
C ARG A 417 19.66 7.23 14.99
N SER A 418 19.49 6.48 13.91
CA SER A 418 19.14 5.06 13.94
C SER A 418 20.16 4.19 13.19
N ILE A 419 20.25 2.93 13.60
CA ILE A 419 20.92 1.87 12.85
C ILE A 419 19.87 0.85 12.44
N ARG A 420 19.71 0.67 11.14
CA ARG A 420 18.76 -0.29 10.58
C ARG A 420 19.40 -1.66 10.41
N VAL A 421 18.75 -2.68 10.96
CA VAL A 421 19.14 -4.09 10.83
C VAL A 421 18.02 -4.86 10.13
N ASN A 422 18.25 -5.23 8.87
CA ASN A 422 17.26 -5.99 8.09
C ASN A 422 17.20 -7.47 8.47
N ASN A 423 18.32 -8.05 8.92
CA ASN A 423 18.42 -9.47 9.23
C ASN A 423 18.93 -9.65 10.67
N PRO A 424 18.08 -10.13 11.61
CA PRO A 424 18.47 -10.27 13.01
C PRO A 424 19.57 -11.34 13.18
N LEU A 425 19.73 -12.26 12.22
CA LEU A 425 20.76 -13.30 12.25
C LEU A 425 22.19 -12.75 12.17
N LEU A 426 22.35 -11.48 11.77
CA LEU A 426 23.63 -10.79 11.78
C LEU A 426 23.99 -10.25 13.17
N LEU A 427 23.03 -10.16 14.10
CA LEU A 427 23.30 -9.67 15.45
C LEU A 427 23.98 -10.73 16.31
N LEU A 428 24.91 -10.28 17.16
CA LEU A 428 25.34 -11.07 18.32
C LEU A 428 24.78 -10.45 19.59
N LEU A 429 24.05 -11.27 20.35
CA LEU A 429 23.56 -10.92 21.68
C LEU A 429 24.43 -11.63 22.71
N ASN A 430 25.14 -10.86 23.53
CA ASN A 430 26.07 -11.37 24.53
C ASN A 430 27.06 -12.39 23.91
N GLY A 431 27.60 -12.05 22.73
CA GLY A 431 28.55 -12.88 21.98
C GLY A 431 27.94 -14.06 21.21
N LYS A 432 26.62 -14.28 21.28
CA LYS A 432 25.94 -15.40 20.62
C LYS A 432 25.06 -14.93 19.46
N ARG A 433 25.09 -15.67 18.34
CA ARG A 433 24.22 -15.40 17.19
C ARG A 433 22.75 -15.55 17.56
N VAL A 434 21.92 -14.66 17.01
CA VAL A 434 20.47 -14.89 16.98
C VAL A 434 20.18 -16.16 16.17
N SER A 435 19.36 -17.04 16.74
CA SER A 435 19.06 -18.34 16.14
C SER A 435 18.07 -18.20 14.97
N ARG A 436 18.20 -19.08 13.96
CA ARG A 436 17.33 -19.11 12.77
C ARG A 436 15.83 -19.24 13.10
N ASN A 437 15.49 -19.89 14.21
CA ASN A 437 14.10 -20.01 14.68
C ASN A 437 13.50 -18.68 15.20
N GLN A 438 14.30 -17.62 15.34
CA GLN A 438 13.84 -16.28 15.69
C GLN A 438 13.71 -15.38 14.46
N PHE A 439 13.97 -15.88 13.25
CA PHE A 439 13.75 -15.13 12.03
C PHE A 439 12.29 -15.29 11.57
N ALA A 440 11.59 -14.18 11.35
CA ALA A 440 10.26 -14.17 10.79
C ALA A 440 10.11 -12.98 9.85
N CYS A 441 9.78 -13.21 8.58
CA CYS A 441 9.70 -12.11 7.62
C CYS A 441 8.58 -11.12 7.95
N THR A 442 8.86 -9.83 7.81
CA THR A 442 7.83 -8.78 7.86
C THR A 442 6.79 -9.02 6.77
N ARG A 443 5.51 -8.97 7.17
CA ARG A 443 4.36 -9.05 6.27
C ARG A 443 3.63 -7.72 6.28
N VAL A 444 3.21 -7.28 5.11
CA VAL A 444 2.30 -6.15 4.92
C VAL A 444 1.35 -6.55 3.80
N THR A 445 0.08 -6.25 3.95
CA THR A 445 -0.92 -6.33 2.88
C THR A 445 -1.14 -4.92 2.33
N SER A 446 -1.13 -4.76 1.00
CA SER A 446 -1.57 -3.51 0.38
C SER A 446 -3.09 -3.40 0.51
N THR A 447 -3.62 -2.24 0.89
CA THR A 447 -5.06 -1.96 0.78
C THR A 447 -5.35 -1.41 -0.60
N TYR A 448 -6.53 -1.70 -1.14
CA TYR A 448 -6.99 -1.10 -2.39
C TYR A 448 -8.50 -1.23 -2.48
N GLU A 449 -9.18 -0.14 -2.81
CA GLU A 449 -10.59 -0.16 -3.18
C GLU A 449 -10.72 -0.08 -4.70
N ILE A 450 -11.53 -0.97 -5.29
CA ILE A 450 -11.84 -0.88 -6.71
C ILE A 450 -12.87 0.24 -6.87
N HIS A 451 -12.46 1.32 -7.56
CA HIS A 451 -13.21 2.57 -7.72
C HIS A 451 -13.68 2.80 -9.15
#